data_AF-A0A7C5I0G7-F1
#
_entry.id   AF-A0A7C5I0G7-F1
#
_cell.length_a   1.000
_cell.length_b   1.000
_cell.length_c   1.000
_cell.angle_alpha   90.00
_cell.angle_beta   90.00
_cell.angle_gamma   90.00
#
_symmetry.space_group_name_H-M   'P 1'
#
loop_
_entity.id
_entity.type
_entity.pdbx_description
1 polymer ?
#
loop_
_entity_poly.entity_id
_entity_poly.type
_entity_poly.pdbx_seq_one_letter_code
_entity_poly.pdbx_strand_id
1 'polypeptide(L)'
;MARKEKFVVGEIYHIYNRGVNKANIFLNDNDRWRFLQGMYLLNDEKNIDDLRKKVYSETGLVNFKTLRDFFKKENRERKPIVRILADCLMTNHFHLLIQEIVGGGISRFMHKLLLSYSRYFNQKHNRTGPLFSGRFKSIRIDKQNYLEYVIAYINVVNPLEVYLKEQEKVGKRKDDIKKPEALKFLKDFYWNTHLEYLGERDSDLIDVKAGLGYLGGGSGTHEDYKKLVDAVLELKGVWDERLKSVSDLFLEDL
;
A
#
# COMPACT_ATOMS: atom_id res chain seq x y z
N MET A 1 11.45 2.64 -23.34
CA MET A 1 12.35 1.55 -22.87
C MET A 1 11.56 0.51 -22.09
N ALA A 2 11.79 -0.79 -22.22
CA ALA A 2 11.18 -1.80 -21.35
C ALA A 2 11.79 -1.77 -19.92
N ARG A 3 11.13 -2.34 -18.91
CA ARG A 3 11.76 -2.55 -17.58
C ARG A 3 12.92 -3.55 -17.78
N LYS A 4 14.11 -3.27 -17.26
CA LYS A 4 15.28 -4.15 -17.42
C LYS A 4 15.14 -5.46 -16.65
N GLU A 5 14.56 -5.41 -15.44
CA GLU A 5 14.32 -6.59 -14.62
C GLU A 5 12.93 -7.18 -14.83
N LYS A 6 12.86 -8.50 -14.93
CA LYS A 6 11.62 -9.28 -14.97
C LYS A 6 11.25 -9.70 -13.55
N PHE A 7 9.97 -9.56 -13.21
CA PHE A 7 9.42 -10.13 -11.98
C PHE A 7 9.42 -11.65 -12.06
N VAL A 8 9.78 -12.30 -10.96
CA VAL A 8 9.89 -13.75 -10.83
C VAL A 8 8.73 -14.25 -9.95
N VAL A 9 8.02 -15.28 -10.42
CA VAL A 9 6.90 -15.89 -9.67
C VAL A 9 7.40 -16.46 -8.34
N GLY A 10 6.64 -16.22 -7.28
CA GLY A 10 6.98 -16.57 -5.90
C GLY A 10 7.72 -15.47 -5.13
N GLU A 11 8.38 -14.54 -5.84
CA GLU A 11 9.18 -13.48 -5.22
C GLU A 11 8.32 -12.27 -4.80
N ILE A 12 8.81 -11.58 -3.78
CA ILE A 12 8.15 -10.42 -3.18
C ILE A 12 8.89 -9.15 -3.62
N TYR A 13 8.12 -8.09 -3.88
CA TYR A 13 8.62 -6.80 -4.31
C TYR A 13 7.95 -5.68 -3.52
N HIS A 14 8.76 -4.74 -3.03
CA HIS A 14 8.27 -3.43 -2.63
C HIS A 14 8.07 -2.57 -3.86
N ILE A 15 6.85 -2.07 -4.04
CA ILE A 15 6.43 -1.29 -5.20
C ILE A 15 5.92 0.05 -4.72
N TYR A 16 6.37 1.12 -5.36
CA TYR A 16 5.96 2.47 -5.00
C TYR A 16 5.95 3.40 -6.20
N ASN A 17 5.15 4.46 -6.11
CA ASN A 17 5.16 5.56 -7.06
C ASN A 17 4.64 6.82 -6.36
N ARG A 18 4.92 7.97 -6.96
CA ARG A 18 4.56 9.28 -6.44
C ARG A 18 3.96 10.18 -7.50
N GLY A 19 3.29 11.25 -7.07
CA GLY A 19 2.82 12.29 -7.98
C GLY A 19 3.96 13.00 -8.69
N VAL A 20 3.74 13.38 -9.94
CA VAL A 20 4.67 14.23 -10.70
C VAL A 20 4.91 15.53 -9.94
N ASN A 21 6.15 16.02 -9.90
CA ASN A 21 6.53 17.22 -9.14
C ASN A 21 6.11 17.20 -7.67
N LYS A 22 6.10 16.02 -7.04
CA LYS A 22 5.65 15.79 -5.65
C LYS A 22 4.16 16.13 -5.41
N ALA A 23 3.36 16.26 -6.46
CA ALA A 23 1.95 16.61 -6.37
C ALA A 23 1.13 15.55 -5.61
N ASN A 24 0.04 16.00 -4.98
CA ASN A 24 -0.90 15.11 -4.32
C ASN A 24 -1.59 14.21 -5.34
N ILE A 25 -1.61 12.91 -5.06
CA ILE A 25 -2.28 11.88 -5.85
C ILE A 25 -3.59 11.43 -5.19
N PHE A 26 -3.85 11.82 -3.93
CA PHE A 26 -5.13 11.70 -3.26
C PHE A 26 -5.47 13.06 -2.65
N LEU A 27 -6.56 13.70 -3.11
CA LEU A 27 -7.01 14.99 -2.56
C LEU A 27 -8.01 14.80 -1.42
N ASN A 28 -8.67 13.64 -1.37
CA ASN A 28 -9.61 13.26 -0.33
C ASN A 28 -9.73 11.73 -0.22
N ASP A 29 -10.47 11.28 0.77
CA ASP A 29 -10.65 9.85 1.05
C ASP A 29 -11.41 9.10 -0.04
N ASN A 30 -12.25 9.79 -0.83
CA ASN A 30 -12.89 9.17 -1.99
C ASN A 30 -11.86 8.78 -3.07
N ASP A 31 -10.76 9.53 -3.19
CA ASP A 31 -9.66 9.18 -4.09
C ASP A 31 -8.94 7.91 -3.61
N ARG A 32 -8.67 7.81 -2.31
CA ARG A 32 -8.06 6.61 -1.71
C ARG A 32 -8.96 5.38 -1.85
N TRP A 33 -10.25 5.52 -1.53
CA TRP A 33 -11.23 4.46 -1.76
C TRP A 33 -11.29 4.03 -3.22
N ARG A 34 -11.23 4.97 -4.17
CA ARG A 34 -11.22 4.63 -5.60
C ARG A 34 -9.97 3.83 -5.99
N PHE A 35 -8.83 4.13 -5.38
CA PHE A 35 -7.57 3.40 -5.59
C PHE A 35 -7.66 1.98 -5.03
N LEU A 36 -8.14 1.82 -3.79
CA LEU A 36 -8.36 0.51 -3.15
C LEU A 36 -9.38 -0.35 -3.92
N GLN A 37 -10.47 0.25 -4.41
CA GLN A 37 -11.40 -0.43 -5.33
C GLN A 37 -10.69 -0.88 -6.62
N GLY A 38 -9.78 -0.06 -7.14
CA GLY A 38 -8.95 -0.42 -8.29
C GLY A 38 -8.04 -1.62 -7.99
N MET A 39 -7.40 -1.64 -6.81
CA MET A 39 -6.57 -2.77 -6.38
C MET A 39 -7.38 -4.07 -6.33
N TYR A 40 -8.63 -4.01 -5.86
CA TYR A 40 -9.51 -5.18 -5.80
C TYR A 40 -9.94 -5.65 -7.19
N LEU A 41 -10.46 -4.72 -8.01
CA LEU A 41 -11.11 -5.05 -9.28
C LEU A 41 -10.12 -5.38 -10.40
N LEU A 42 -8.92 -4.80 -10.37
CA LEU A 42 -7.93 -4.92 -11.43
C LEU A 42 -6.88 -6.01 -11.13
N ASN A 43 -6.85 -6.52 -9.88
CA ASN A 43 -6.14 -7.73 -9.51
C ASN A 43 -6.98 -8.98 -9.81
N ASP A 44 -7.23 -9.21 -11.09
CA ASP A 44 -7.93 -10.39 -11.59
C ASP A 44 -7.38 -10.76 -12.98
N GLU A 45 -7.35 -12.05 -13.27
CA GLU A 45 -6.96 -12.60 -14.57
C GLU A 45 -7.87 -12.09 -15.69
N LYS A 46 -9.17 -12.08 -15.43
CA LYS A 46 -10.19 -11.64 -16.39
C LYS A 46 -10.49 -10.16 -16.19
N ASN A 47 -10.20 -9.34 -17.20
CA ASN A 47 -10.75 -7.99 -17.26
C ASN A 47 -12.28 -8.07 -17.38
N ILE A 48 -12.98 -7.22 -16.62
CA ILE A 48 -14.39 -6.96 -16.88
C ILE A 48 -14.55 -5.48 -17.17
N ASP A 49 -15.06 -5.20 -18.36
CA ASP A 49 -15.44 -3.86 -18.71
C ASP A 49 -16.61 -3.41 -17.83
N ASP A 50 -16.49 -2.20 -17.29
CA ASP A 50 -17.54 -1.53 -16.56
C ASP A 50 -18.08 -2.24 -15.30
N LEU A 51 -17.36 -3.22 -14.74
CA LEU A 51 -17.76 -3.91 -13.49
C LEU A 51 -18.12 -2.94 -12.37
N ARG A 52 -17.29 -1.92 -12.16
CA ARG A 52 -17.57 -0.88 -11.15
C ARG A 52 -18.89 -0.15 -11.44
N LYS A 53 -19.19 0.15 -12.70
CA LYS A 53 -20.44 0.81 -13.09
C LYS A 53 -21.63 -0.12 -12.85
N LYS A 54 -21.52 -1.41 -13.19
CA LYS A 54 -22.54 -2.43 -12.94
C LYS A 54 -22.87 -2.55 -11.46
N VAL A 55 -21.85 -2.64 -10.60
CA VAL A 55 -22.04 -2.67 -9.15
C VAL A 55 -22.77 -1.40 -8.71
N TYR A 56 -22.29 -0.22 -9.11
CA TYR A 56 -22.93 1.04 -8.75
C TYR A 56 -24.39 1.15 -9.22
N SER A 57 -24.71 0.72 -10.43
CA SER A 57 -26.09 0.76 -10.94
C SER A 57 -27.04 -0.15 -10.16
N GLU A 58 -26.53 -1.23 -9.57
CA GLU A 58 -27.33 -2.17 -8.79
C GLU A 58 -27.47 -1.77 -7.32
N THR A 59 -26.42 -1.19 -6.73
CA THR A 59 -26.34 -0.96 -5.28
C THR A 59 -26.36 0.51 -4.86
N GLY A 60 -26.19 1.43 -5.81
CA GLY A 60 -26.04 2.87 -5.55
C GLY A 60 -24.70 3.28 -4.92
N LEU A 61 -23.81 2.33 -4.60
CA LEU A 61 -22.52 2.60 -3.98
C LEU A 61 -21.51 1.48 -4.27
N VAL A 62 -20.22 1.81 -4.30
CA VAL A 62 -19.16 0.80 -4.47
C VAL A 62 -18.29 0.77 -3.22
N ASN A 63 -18.37 -0.32 -2.47
CA ASN A 63 -17.49 -0.67 -1.37
C ASN A 63 -17.18 -2.19 -1.41
N PHE A 64 -16.27 -2.68 -0.58
CA PHE A 64 -15.90 -4.10 -0.61
C PHE A 64 -17.07 -5.05 -0.37
N LYS A 65 -18.02 -4.69 0.51
CA LYS A 65 -19.24 -5.49 0.71
C LYS A 65 -20.04 -5.64 -0.59
N THR A 66 -20.37 -4.52 -1.24
CA THR A 66 -21.12 -4.55 -2.52
C THR A 66 -20.36 -5.26 -3.63
N LEU A 67 -19.03 -5.15 -3.65
CA LEU A 67 -18.20 -5.90 -4.58
C LEU A 67 -18.31 -7.40 -4.30
N ARG A 68 -18.12 -7.85 -3.04
CA ARG A 68 -18.29 -9.27 -2.68
C ARG A 68 -19.67 -9.80 -3.05
N ASP A 69 -20.72 -9.07 -2.67
CA ASP A 69 -22.11 -9.45 -2.92
C ASP A 69 -22.36 -9.60 -4.42
N PHE A 70 -21.83 -8.68 -5.24
CA PHE A 70 -21.91 -8.75 -6.70
C PHE A 70 -21.18 -9.98 -7.27
N PHE A 71 -19.92 -10.22 -6.88
CA PHE A 71 -19.16 -11.39 -7.35
C PHE A 71 -19.86 -12.71 -6.98
N LYS A 72 -20.42 -12.79 -5.76
CA LYS A 72 -21.18 -13.96 -5.31
C LYS A 72 -22.45 -14.17 -6.13
N LYS A 73 -23.23 -13.10 -6.37
CA LYS A 73 -24.45 -13.13 -7.18
C LYS A 73 -24.16 -13.61 -8.61
N GLU A 74 -23.10 -13.11 -9.23
CA GLU A 74 -22.69 -13.50 -10.59
C GLU A 74 -22.02 -14.88 -10.65
N ASN A 75 -22.01 -15.64 -9.55
CA ASN A 75 -21.31 -16.91 -9.39
C ASN A 75 -19.86 -16.85 -9.91
N ARG A 76 -19.19 -15.73 -9.64
CA ARG A 76 -17.86 -15.44 -10.15
C ARG A 76 -16.84 -15.52 -9.04
N GLU A 77 -15.94 -16.48 -9.19
CA GLU A 77 -14.73 -16.54 -8.38
C GLU A 77 -13.69 -15.52 -8.89
N ARG A 78 -13.05 -14.81 -7.95
CA ARG A 78 -11.90 -13.96 -8.25
C ARG A 78 -10.67 -14.81 -8.50
N LYS A 79 -9.87 -14.42 -9.48
CA LYS A 79 -8.56 -15.06 -9.77
C LYS A 79 -7.45 -14.02 -9.73
N PRO A 80 -6.95 -13.66 -8.53
CA PRO A 80 -5.86 -12.69 -8.40
C PRO A 80 -4.64 -13.07 -9.22
N ILE A 81 -4.01 -12.07 -9.84
CA ILE A 81 -2.76 -12.23 -10.62
C ILE A 81 -1.52 -11.83 -9.82
N VAL A 82 -1.74 -11.14 -8.70
CA VAL A 82 -0.73 -10.83 -7.69
C VAL A 82 -1.32 -11.09 -6.30
N ARG A 83 -0.45 -11.38 -5.32
CA ARG A 83 -0.84 -11.38 -3.90
C ARG A 83 -0.34 -10.09 -3.27
N ILE A 84 -1.23 -9.34 -2.63
CA ILE A 84 -0.90 -8.09 -1.94
C ILE A 84 -0.70 -8.40 -0.46
N LEU A 85 0.47 -8.09 0.07
CA LEU A 85 0.89 -8.42 1.44
C LEU A 85 0.81 -7.22 2.38
N ALA A 86 0.94 -6.00 1.85
CA ALA A 86 0.78 -4.75 2.59
C ALA A 86 0.58 -3.56 1.66
N ASP A 87 -0.04 -2.49 2.17
CA ASP A 87 -0.18 -1.21 1.48
C ASP A 87 -0.12 -0.01 2.43
N CYS A 88 0.19 1.16 1.87
CA CYS A 88 0.12 2.47 2.53
C CYS A 88 -0.12 3.56 1.48
N LEU A 89 -1.17 4.36 1.65
CA LEU A 89 -1.62 5.42 0.74
C LEU A 89 -1.41 6.81 1.36
N MET A 90 -0.25 7.41 1.09
CA MET A 90 0.07 8.78 1.51
C MET A 90 -0.45 9.79 0.50
N THR A 91 -0.65 11.04 0.90
CA THR A 91 -1.27 12.08 0.06
C THR A 91 -0.63 12.23 -1.33
N ASN A 92 0.71 12.13 -1.44
CA ASN A 92 1.45 12.31 -2.69
C ASN A 92 2.15 11.05 -3.22
N HIS A 93 2.03 9.90 -2.55
CA HIS A 93 2.67 8.64 -2.96
C HIS A 93 1.98 7.41 -2.34
N PHE A 94 2.30 6.23 -2.83
CA PHE A 94 1.86 4.97 -2.22
C PHE A 94 3.01 3.97 -2.13
N HIS A 95 2.89 3.03 -1.20
CA HIS A 95 3.74 1.85 -1.08
C HIS A 95 2.89 0.59 -1.07
N LEU A 96 3.32 -0.44 -1.78
CA LEU A 96 2.71 -1.76 -1.85
C LEU A 96 3.79 -2.82 -1.65
N LEU A 97 3.47 -3.88 -0.93
CA LEU A 97 4.28 -5.10 -0.85
C LEU A 97 3.53 -6.19 -1.61
N ILE A 98 4.09 -6.64 -2.73
CA ILE A 98 3.39 -7.52 -3.66
C ILE A 98 4.24 -8.75 -3.99
N GLN A 99 3.62 -9.92 -3.92
CA GLN A 99 4.18 -11.16 -4.44
C GLN A 99 3.68 -11.43 -5.86
N GLU A 100 4.60 -11.75 -6.76
CA GLU A 100 4.27 -12.23 -8.10
C GLU A 100 3.73 -13.67 -7.98
N ILE A 101 2.45 -13.91 -8.30
CA ILE A 101 1.87 -15.27 -8.28
C ILE A 101 1.55 -15.81 -9.68
N VAL A 102 1.48 -14.92 -10.68
CA VAL A 102 1.37 -15.27 -12.10
C VAL A 102 2.44 -14.51 -12.85
N GLY A 103 3.15 -15.14 -13.79
CA GLY A 103 4.19 -14.48 -14.58
C GLY A 103 3.69 -13.22 -15.32
N GLY A 104 4.38 -12.10 -15.13
CA GLY A 104 3.99 -10.77 -15.61
C GLY A 104 2.84 -10.13 -14.81
N GLY A 105 2.43 -10.71 -13.69
CA GLY A 105 1.29 -10.33 -12.87
C GLY A 105 1.41 -8.91 -12.35
N ILE A 106 2.51 -8.57 -11.68
CA ILE A 106 2.81 -7.24 -11.14
C ILE A 106 2.78 -6.19 -12.25
N SER A 107 3.42 -6.46 -13.39
CA SER A 107 3.46 -5.50 -14.48
C SER A 107 2.06 -5.23 -15.06
N ARG A 108 1.26 -6.29 -15.28
CA ARG A 108 -0.13 -6.16 -15.74
C ARG A 108 -1.00 -5.44 -14.72
N PHE A 109 -0.92 -5.84 -13.45
CA PHE A 109 -1.68 -5.28 -12.34
C PHE A 109 -1.40 -3.77 -12.19
N MET A 110 -0.13 -3.39 -12.04
CA MET A 110 0.26 -2.00 -11.86
C MET A 110 -0.06 -1.14 -13.09
N HIS A 111 0.08 -1.68 -14.30
CA HIS A 111 -0.33 -0.97 -15.51
C HIS A 111 -1.83 -0.66 -15.49
N LYS A 112 -2.69 -1.66 -15.23
CA LYS A 112 -4.15 -1.48 -15.14
C LYS A 112 -4.51 -0.48 -14.04
N LEU A 113 -3.95 -0.64 -12.85
CA LEU A 113 -4.23 0.19 -11.68
C LEU A 113 -3.87 1.66 -11.92
N LEU A 114 -2.63 1.94 -12.29
CA LEU A 114 -2.15 3.31 -12.45
C LEU A 114 -2.82 4.02 -13.64
N LEU A 115 -3.09 3.29 -14.73
CA LEU A 115 -3.82 3.85 -15.87
C LEU A 115 -5.27 4.19 -15.50
N SER A 116 -6.00 3.25 -14.89
CA SER A 116 -7.39 3.46 -14.50
C SER A 116 -7.50 4.60 -13.48
N TYR A 117 -6.61 4.62 -12.49
CA TYR A 117 -6.62 5.64 -11.46
C TYR A 117 -6.24 7.04 -12.00
N SER A 118 -5.21 7.14 -12.84
CA SER A 118 -4.82 8.43 -13.44
C SER A 118 -5.95 9.02 -14.28
N ARG A 119 -6.66 8.20 -15.07
CA ARG A 119 -7.82 8.63 -15.85
C ARG A 119 -8.95 9.15 -14.95
N TYR A 120 -9.28 8.39 -13.90
CA TYR A 120 -10.27 8.81 -12.91
C TYR A 120 -9.90 10.15 -12.26
N PHE A 121 -8.67 10.27 -11.75
CA PHE A 121 -8.21 11.43 -11.02
C PHE A 121 -8.21 12.68 -11.90
N ASN A 122 -7.66 12.56 -13.11
CA ASN A 122 -7.63 13.66 -14.09
C ASN A 122 -9.05 14.09 -14.48
N GLN A 123 -9.98 13.16 -14.71
CA GLN A 123 -11.37 13.49 -15.03
C GLN A 123 -12.09 14.16 -13.85
N LYS A 124 -11.98 13.60 -12.65
CA LYS A 124 -12.67 14.12 -11.45
C LYS A 124 -12.19 15.50 -11.05
N HIS A 125 -10.89 15.76 -11.19
CA HIS A 125 -10.23 16.98 -10.73
C HIS A 125 -9.86 17.93 -11.88
N ASN A 126 -10.49 17.77 -13.06
CA ASN A 126 -10.28 18.60 -14.26
C ASN A 126 -8.80 18.85 -14.60
N ARG A 127 -7.97 17.80 -14.48
CA ARG A 127 -6.53 17.87 -14.67
C ARG A 127 -6.12 17.20 -15.98
N THR A 128 -5.03 17.68 -16.58
CA THR A 128 -4.43 17.07 -17.77
C THR A 128 -3.00 16.62 -17.48
N GLY A 129 -2.47 15.75 -18.34
CA GLY A 129 -1.10 15.25 -18.24
C GLY A 129 -0.89 14.07 -17.27
N PRO A 130 0.37 13.66 -17.06
CA PRO A 130 0.73 12.52 -16.22
C PRO A 130 0.42 12.80 -14.75
N LEU A 131 -0.19 11.85 -14.04
CA LEU A 131 -0.41 11.96 -12.59
C LEU A 131 0.82 11.53 -11.81
N PHE A 132 1.42 10.41 -12.21
CA PHE A 132 2.57 9.82 -11.54
C PHE A 132 3.90 10.23 -12.18
N SER A 133 4.97 10.18 -11.38
CA SER A 133 6.35 10.43 -11.83
C SER A 133 6.90 9.23 -12.61
N GLY A 134 6.42 9.06 -13.84
CA GLY A 134 6.82 7.96 -14.72
C GLY A 134 6.32 6.59 -14.24
N ARG A 135 7.14 5.57 -14.42
CA ARG A 135 6.80 4.19 -14.06
C ARG A 135 6.94 3.96 -12.57
N PHE A 136 6.14 3.02 -12.04
CA PHE A 136 6.33 2.57 -10.68
C PHE A 136 7.73 1.98 -10.48
N LYS A 137 8.31 2.26 -9.33
CA LYS A 137 9.57 1.71 -8.86
C LYS A 137 9.31 0.36 -8.19
N SER A 138 10.30 -0.51 -8.20
CA SER A 138 10.22 -1.83 -7.60
C SER A 138 11.56 -2.24 -7.04
N ILE A 139 11.57 -2.80 -5.84
CA ILE A 139 12.76 -3.40 -5.24
C ILE A 139 12.39 -4.83 -4.83
N ARG A 140 13.16 -5.81 -5.30
CA ARG A 140 13.00 -7.23 -4.92
C ARG A 140 13.40 -7.41 -3.47
N ILE A 141 12.63 -8.21 -2.74
CA ILE A 141 12.94 -8.59 -1.36
C ILE A 141 13.57 -9.99 -1.40
N ASP A 142 14.88 -10.06 -1.22
CA ASP A 142 15.68 -11.29 -1.31
C ASP A 142 16.14 -11.83 0.07
N LYS A 143 15.89 -11.06 1.13
CA LYS A 143 16.30 -11.41 2.51
C LYS A 143 15.17 -11.18 3.50
N GLN A 144 15.11 -12.06 4.50
CA GLN A 144 14.10 -12.06 5.55
C GLN A 144 14.10 -10.77 6.39
N ASN A 145 15.27 -10.35 6.87
CA ASN A 145 15.43 -9.11 7.63
C ASN A 145 14.99 -7.87 6.84
N TYR A 146 15.17 -7.88 5.53
CA TYR A 146 14.72 -6.80 4.66
C TYR A 146 13.20 -6.78 4.51
N LEU A 147 12.54 -7.94 4.52
CA LEU A 147 11.09 -8.03 4.51
C LEU A 147 10.45 -7.46 5.78
N GLU A 148 10.96 -7.85 6.95
CA GLU A 148 10.52 -7.30 8.25
C GLU A 148 10.63 -5.78 8.28
N TYR A 149 11.77 -5.28 7.79
CA TYR A 149 11.99 -3.85 7.62
C TYR A 149 10.92 -3.20 6.72
N VAL A 150 10.63 -3.77 5.55
CA VAL A 150 9.67 -3.17 4.62
C VAL A 150 8.25 -3.19 5.18
N ILE A 151 7.86 -4.25 5.91
CA ILE A 151 6.58 -4.31 6.61
C ILE A 151 6.50 -3.19 7.67
N ALA A 152 7.54 -3.02 8.48
CA ALA A 152 7.62 -1.90 9.43
C ALA A 152 7.60 -0.55 8.72
N TYR A 153 8.29 -0.43 7.60
CA TYR A 153 8.37 0.82 6.85
C TYR A 153 6.99 1.25 6.33
N ILE A 154 6.28 0.34 5.67
CA ILE A 154 4.95 0.58 5.10
C ILE A 154 3.94 0.93 6.19
N ASN A 155 3.96 0.21 7.31
CA ASN A 155 2.91 0.32 8.31
C ASN A 155 3.18 1.31 9.45
N VAL A 156 4.44 1.62 9.72
CA VAL A 156 4.86 2.40 10.90
C VAL A 156 5.71 3.59 10.49
N VAL A 157 6.88 3.33 9.89
CA VAL A 157 7.88 4.39 9.65
C VAL A 157 7.35 5.47 8.72
N ASN A 158 6.84 5.10 7.55
CA ASN A 158 6.42 6.06 6.53
C ASN A 158 5.23 6.94 6.98
N PRO A 159 4.12 6.38 7.53
CA PRO A 159 3.06 7.20 8.12
C PRO A 159 3.58 8.12 9.23
N LEU A 160 4.43 7.60 10.12
CA LEU A 160 4.92 8.36 11.27
C LEU A 160 5.85 9.49 10.83
N GLU A 161 6.72 9.28 9.84
CA GLU A 161 7.59 10.33 9.32
C GLU A 161 6.79 11.52 8.78
N VAL A 162 5.71 11.25 8.03
CA VAL A 162 4.82 12.31 7.54
C VAL A 162 4.11 13.00 8.70
N TYR A 163 3.58 12.25 9.67
CA TYR A 163 2.97 12.84 10.87
C TYR A 163 3.94 13.76 11.61
N LEU A 164 5.17 13.30 11.85
CA LEU A 164 6.21 14.07 12.51
C LEU A 164 6.54 15.37 11.77
N LYS A 165 6.65 15.34 10.43
CA LYS A 165 6.83 16.55 9.61
C LYS A 165 5.66 17.53 9.73
N GLU A 166 4.43 17.06 9.86
CA GLU A 166 3.27 17.94 10.10
C GLU A 166 3.28 18.51 11.52
N GLN A 167 3.73 17.76 12.53
CA GLN A 167 3.89 18.26 13.90
C GLN A 167 4.98 19.34 14.00
N GLU A 168 6.08 19.21 13.24
CA GLU A 168 7.14 20.23 13.15
C GLU A 168 6.59 21.58 12.64
N LYS A 169 5.67 21.56 11.67
CA LYS A 169 5.05 22.81 11.14
C LYS A 169 4.21 23.57 12.17
N VAL A 170 3.71 22.88 13.20
CA VAL A 170 2.97 23.49 14.32
C VAL A 170 3.84 23.68 15.57
N GLY A 171 5.16 23.58 15.43
CA GLY A 171 6.13 23.93 16.47
C GLY A 171 6.48 22.82 17.46
N LYS A 172 6.01 21.59 17.28
CA LYS A 172 6.44 20.44 18.10
C LYS A 172 7.74 19.84 17.55
N ARG A 173 8.68 19.48 18.42
CA ARG A 173 9.87 18.73 17.99
C ARG A 173 9.55 17.24 17.93
N LYS A 174 10.27 16.50 17.08
CA LYS A 174 10.13 15.04 16.96
C LYS A 174 10.27 14.31 18.30
N ASP A 175 11.22 14.73 19.13
CA ASP A 175 11.49 14.12 20.45
C ASP A 175 10.38 14.36 21.50
N ASP A 176 9.50 15.32 21.23
CA ASP A 176 8.37 15.62 22.09
C ASP A 176 7.25 14.57 21.92
N ILE A 177 7.16 13.93 20.75
CA ILE A 177 6.16 12.88 20.45
C ILE A 177 6.51 11.60 21.21
N LYS A 178 5.62 11.21 22.13
CA LYS A 178 5.81 10.00 22.95
C LYS A 178 5.18 8.78 22.28
N LYS A 179 5.66 7.59 22.65
CA LYS A 179 5.17 6.31 22.13
C LYS A 179 3.64 6.16 22.16
N PRO A 180 2.91 6.55 23.23
CA PRO A 180 1.45 6.49 23.23
C PRO A 180 0.78 7.39 22.17
N GLU A 181 1.34 8.57 21.91
CA GLU A 181 0.83 9.49 20.88
C GLU A 181 1.08 8.93 19.48
N ALA A 182 2.27 8.36 19.23
CA ALA A 182 2.60 7.68 17.98
C ALA A 182 1.70 6.47 17.72
N LEU A 183 1.49 5.61 18.73
CA LEU A 183 0.60 4.45 18.65
C LEU A 183 -0.84 4.85 18.35
N LYS A 184 -1.32 5.93 18.99
CA LYS A 184 -2.65 6.47 18.71
C LYS A 184 -2.75 6.93 17.25
N PHE A 185 -1.79 7.71 16.77
CA PHE A 185 -1.75 8.15 15.37
C PHE A 185 -1.77 6.96 14.40
N LEU A 186 -0.96 5.93 14.63
CA LEU A 186 -0.89 4.75 13.76
C LEU A 186 -2.20 3.96 13.71
N LYS A 187 -2.93 3.90 14.84
CA LYS A 187 -4.26 3.29 14.89
C LYS A 187 -5.34 4.14 14.20
N ASP A 188 -5.21 5.46 14.29
CA ASP A 188 -6.14 6.41 13.65
C ASP A 188 -5.86 6.55 12.13
N PHE A 189 -4.65 6.24 11.67
CA PHE A 189 -4.27 6.30 10.25
C PHE A 189 -4.85 5.12 9.47
N TYR A 190 -6.06 5.30 8.96
CA TYR A 190 -6.82 4.24 8.28
C TYR A 190 -6.22 3.78 6.93
N TRP A 191 -5.28 4.53 6.34
CA TRP A 191 -4.85 4.40 4.94
C TRP A 191 -3.59 3.55 4.73
N ASN A 192 -3.36 2.58 5.59
CA ASN A 192 -2.38 1.50 5.40
C ASN A 192 -2.91 0.20 5.98
N THR A 193 -2.13 -0.88 5.90
CA THR A 193 -2.52 -2.19 6.42
C THR A 193 -2.21 -2.42 7.91
N HIS A 194 -1.91 -1.36 8.69
CA HIS A 194 -1.44 -1.50 10.07
C HIS A 194 -2.45 -2.23 10.95
N LEU A 195 -3.74 -1.90 10.81
CA LEU A 195 -4.81 -2.51 11.60
C LEU A 195 -5.04 -3.99 11.26
N GLU A 196 -4.87 -4.40 10.01
CA GLU A 196 -4.90 -5.80 9.60
C GLU A 196 -3.81 -6.59 10.30
N TYR A 197 -2.58 -6.06 10.30
CA TYR A 197 -1.46 -6.72 10.94
C TYR A 197 -1.59 -6.75 12.47
N LEU A 198 -2.31 -5.80 13.09
CA LEU A 198 -2.70 -5.87 14.50
C LEU A 198 -3.82 -6.89 14.78
N GLY A 199 -4.54 -7.35 13.77
CA GLY A 199 -5.74 -8.17 13.91
C GLY A 199 -6.98 -7.37 14.33
N GLU A 200 -6.96 -6.05 14.12
CA GLU A 200 -8.04 -5.11 14.49
C GLU A 200 -8.94 -4.76 13.29
N ARG A 201 -8.58 -5.18 12.07
CA ARG A 201 -9.37 -4.97 10.85
C ARG A 201 -9.24 -6.16 9.88
N ASP A 202 -10.36 -6.63 9.35
CA ASP A 202 -10.36 -7.61 8.25
C ASP A 202 -10.08 -6.94 6.90
N SER A 203 -9.51 -7.69 5.95
CA SER A 203 -9.21 -7.18 4.61
C SER A 203 -9.63 -8.12 3.48
N ASP A 204 -10.19 -7.53 2.45
CA ASP A 204 -10.50 -8.17 1.16
C ASP A 204 -9.35 -8.11 0.15
N LEU A 205 -8.36 -7.27 0.45
CA LEU A 205 -7.25 -6.93 -0.42
C LEU A 205 -5.95 -7.60 0.03
N ILE A 206 -5.70 -7.58 1.34
CA ILE A 206 -4.42 -7.91 1.93
C ILE A 206 -4.44 -9.35 2.42
N ASP A 207 -3.51 -10.15 1.93
CA ASP A 207 -3.24 -11.49 2.46
C ASP A 207 -2.34 -11.36 3.70
N VAL A 208 -2.93 -10.87 4.81
CA VAL A 208 -2.23 -10.63 6.07
C VAL A 208 -1.65 -11.92 6.64
N LYS A 209 -2.31 -13.06 6.42
CA LYS A 209 -1.82 -14.37 6.85
C LYS A 209 -0.50 -14.70 6.16
N ALA A 210 -0.40 -14.50 4.84
CA ALA A 210 0.86 -14.68 4.13
C ALA A 210 1.91 -13.67 4.62
N GLY A 211 1.54 -12.40 4.79
CA GLY A 211 2.43 -11.34 5.28
C GLY A 211 3.05 -11.64 6.65
N LEU A 212 2.22 -12.03 7.62
CA LEU A 212 2.65 -12.45 8.96
C LEU A 212 3.46 -13.75 8.90
N GLY A 213 3.01 -14.71 8.09
CA GLY A 213 3.76 -15.95 7.84
C GLY A 213 5.19 -15.63 7.44
N TYR A 214 5.39 -14.72 6.50
CA TYR A 214 6.73 -14.28 6.14
C TYR A 214 7.45 -13.54 7.27
N LEU A 215 6.79 -12.66 8.03
CA LEU A 215 7.42 -11.93 9.13
C LEU A 215 8.10 -12.86 10.16
N GLY A 216 7.48 -13.99 10.48
CA GLY A 216 8.04 -14.96 11.44
C GLY A 216 8.73 -16.17 10.80
N GLY A 217 9.29 -16.04 9.60
CA GLY A 217 10.02 -17.14 8.94
C GLY A 217 9.16 -18.38 8.63
N GLY A 218 7.86 -18.19 8.46
CA GLY A 218 6.87 -19.24 8.16
C GLY A 218 5.74 -19.35 9.19
N SER A 219 5.90 -18.78 10.39
CA SER A 219 4.94 -18.94 11.49
C SER A 219 4.63 -17.64 12.25
N GLY A 220 4.86 -16.48 11.63
CA GLY A 220 4.64 -15.21 12.32
C GLY A 220 3.16 -14.95 12.62
N THR A 221 2.94 -14.19 13.69
CA THR A 221 1.64 -13.92 14.28
C THR A 221 1.40 -12.42 14.42
N HIS A 222 0.15 -12.03 14.70
CA HIS A 222 -0.17 -10.65 15.09
C HIS A 222 0.66 -10.18 16.30
N GLU A 223 1.04 -11.09 17.19
CA GLU A 223 1.88 -10.78 18.35
C GLU A 223 3.33 -10.46 17.94
N ASP A 224 3.87 -11.17 16.97
CA ASP A 224 5.21 -10.87 16.43
C ASP A 224 5.23 -9.51 15.73
N TYR A 225 4.14 -9.15 15.05
CA TYR A 225 3.99 -7.83 14.49
C TYR A 225 3.89 -6.73 15.57
N LYS A 226 3.16 -6.94 16.66
CA LYS A 226 3.14 -5.98 17.78
C LYS A 226 4.53 -5.76 18.37
N LYS A 227 5.31 -6.83 18.57
CA LYS A 227 6.71 -6.74 19.01
C LYS A 227 7.57 -5.95 18.02
N LEU A 228 7.37 -6.13 16.72
CA LEU A 228 8.05 -5.33 15.69
C LEU A 228 7.70 -3.84 15.83
N VAL A 229 6.42 -3.50 15.95
CA VAL A 229 5.97 -2.11 16.14
C VAL A 229 6.59 -1.51 17.40
N ASP A 230 6.57 -2.24 18.51
CA ASP A 230 7.18 -1.81 19.76
C ASP A 230 8.69 -1.58 19.61
N ALA A 231 9.42 -2.53 19.01
CA ALA A 231 10.85 -2.40 18.78
C ALA A 231 11.20 -1.19 17.90
N VAL A 232 10.40 -0.95 16.85
CA VAL A 232 10.55 0.22 15.97
C VAL A 232 10.33 1.53 16.76
N LEU A 233 9.34 1.58 17.66
CA LEU A 233 9.03 2.77 18.46
C LEU A 233 9.97 3.03 19.64
N GLU A 234 10.57 2.00 20.24
CA GLU A 234 11.55 2.13 21.34
C GLU A 234 12.91 2.65 20.88
N LEU A 235 13.25 2.44 19.61
CA LEU A 235 14.48 2.89 18.97
C LEU A 235 14.46 4.42 18.70
N LYS A 236 14.29 5.23 19.74
CA LYS A 236 14.45 6.70 19.67
C LYS A 236 15.79 7.05 19.03
N GLY A 237 15.78 7.91 18.01
CA GLY A 237 16.97 8.38 17.29
C GLY A 237 17.58 7.42 16.24
N VAL A 238 17.27 6.11 16.26
CA VAL A 238 17.76 5.14 15.24
C VAL A 238 16.90 5.15 13.96
N TRP A 239 15.83 5.95 13.96
CA TRP A 239 15.13 6.38 12.76
C TRP A 239 16.04 7.08 11.74
N ASP A 240 17.21 7.55 12.14
CA ASP A 240 18.10 8.27 11.24
C ASP A 240 19.14 7.33 10.62
N GLU A 241 19.86 6.48 11.35
CA GLU A 241 21.02 5.77 10.78
C GLU A 241 20.72 4.39 10.17
N ARG A 242 19.89 3.54 10.80
CA ARG A 242 19.48 2.26 10.18
C ARG A 242 18.45 2.48 9.08
N LEU A 243 17.57 3.48 9.24
CA LEU A 243 16.69 3.89 8.16
C LEU A 243 17.48 4.61 7.07
N LYS A 244 18.50 5.46 7.32
CA LYS A 244 19.29 6.13 6.25
C LYS A 244 19.75 5.21 5.13
N SER A 245 20.38 4.10 5.47
CA SER A 245 20.86 3.15 4.42
C SER A 245 19.75 2.59 3.51
N VAL A 246 18.49 2.72 3.91
CA VAL A 246 17.33 2.15 3.23
C VAL A 246 16.32 3.22 2.80
N SER A 247 16.19 4.33 3.51
CA SER A 247 15.59 5.56 3.03
C SER A 247 16.42 6.16 1.92
N ASP A 248 17.73 5.94 1.85
CA ASP A 248 18.49 6.35 0.67
C ASP A 248 18.14 5.44 -0.53
N LEU A 249 17.67 4.21 -0.29
CA LEU A 249 17.05 3.33 -1.31
C LEU A 249 15.59 3.67 -1.64
N PHE A 250 14.86 4.41 -0.78
CA PHE A 250 13.40 4.62 -0.89
C PHE A 250 12.92 6.09 -0.91
N LEU A 251 13.59 6.98 -0.19
CA LEU A 251 13.29 8.39 0.08
C LEU A 251 14.13 9.41 -0.73
N GLU A 252 15.26 9.05 -1.36
CA GLU A 252 16.01 10.02 -2.22
C GLU A 252 15.13 10.61 -3.33
N ASP A 253 14.01 9.94 -3.61
CA ASP A 253 13.00 10.36 -4.57
C ASP A 253 11.61 10.62 -3.97
N LEU A 254 11.43 10.83 -2.65
CA LEU A 254 10.15 11.21 -2.00
C LEU A 254 10.06 12.69 -1.57
#